data_AF-A0A519YK47-F1
#
_entry.id   AF-A0A519YK47-F1
#
_cell.length_a   1.000
_cell.length_b   1.000
_cell.length_c   1.000
_cell.angle_alpha   90.00
_cell.angle_beta   90.00
_cell.angle_gamma   90.00
#
_symmetry.space_group_name_H-M   'P 1'
#
loop_
_entity.id
_entity.type
_entity.pdbx_description
1 polymer ?
#
loop_
_entity_poly.entity_id
_entity_poly.type
_entity_poly.pdbx_seq_one_letter_code
_entity_poly.pdbx_strand_id
1 'polypeptide(L)'
;MSRSNKVRPALAIWGRMLAMLGLVALAASCTNTTSDIGVGLPDVNTDTGAFLIDTLTVRSSTVLRDSVPSSNSPYLYVGQYTDPVVGKLTARSAFRLALPGGYAPDPTAICDSITLILKPNSYRYGDTTKTQALVEVHKLSRNTPISTTKYSYVAPRLTPMGYDSTHVDSLLNSNHVAPRGRARPSIRTLRLPLDLAFGRRLLSMGKAGRLSTQDDLDAYLPGLVITPAAGDEGTIIGLSA
;
A
#
# COMPACT_ATOMS: atom_id res chain seq x y z
N MET A 1 100.79 2.42 35.33
CA MET A 1 99.45 2.28 34.72
C MET A 1 98.40 2.58 35.80
N SER A 2 97.36 3.35 35.45
CA SER A 2 96.17 3.67 36.26
C SER A 2 96.32 4.76 37.35
N ARG A 3 95.96 6.00 37.00
CA ARG A 3 95.43 7.00 37.95
C ARG A 3 93.90 6.97 37.85
N SER A 4 93.24 6.59 38.93
CA SER A 4 91.78 6.65 39.04
C SER A 4 91.33 8.10 39.19
N ASN A 5 90.51 8.60 38.27
CA ASN A 5 89.80 9.87 38.43
C ASN A 5 88.41 9.60 39.00
N LYS A 6 88.21 9.93 40.28
CA LYS A 6 86.89 9.98 40.92
C LYS A 6 86.13 11.19 40.36
N VAL A 7 85.10 10.96 39.54
CA VAL A 7 84.23 12.04 39.04
C VAL A 7 82.91 12.06 39.82
N ARG A 8 82.85 13.01 40.76
CA ARG A 8 81.72 13.91 41.10
C ARG A 8 80.34 13.30 41.44
N PRO A 9 79.98 13.18 42.74
CA PRO A 9 78.60 12.88 43.18
C PRO A 9 77.59 14.01 42.92
N ALA A 10 78.05 15.23 42.61
CA ALA A 10 77.19 16.40 42.42
C ALA A 10 76.38 16.40 41.10
N LEU A 11 76.89 15.78 40.03
CA LEU A 11 76.18 15.76 38.73
C LEU A 11 74.92 14.86 38.77
N ALA A 12 74.96 13.78 39.56
CA ALA A 12 73.85 12.84 39.69
C ALA A 12 72.66 13.41 40.48
N ILE A 13 72.93 14.32 41.43
CA ILE A 13 71.90 14.98 42.26
C ILE A 13 71.12 16.00 41.42
N TRP A 14 71.81 16.75 40.55
CA TRP A 14 71.18 17.70 39.63
C TRP A 14 70.32 17.01 38.56
N GLY A 15 70.77 15.86 38.04
CA GLY A 15 69.96 15.05 37.12
C GLY A 15 68.66 14.52 37.77
N ARG A 16 68.72 14.12 39.04
CA ARG A 16 67.53 13.70 39.80
C ARG A 16 66.56 14.85 40.09
N MET A 17 67.06 16.05 40.36
CA MET A 17 66.22 17.25 40.53
C MET A 17 65.53 17.66 39.23
N LEU A 18 66.23 17.63 38.10
CA LEU A 18 65.64 17.90 36.78
C LEU A 18 64.59 16.85 36.39
N ALA A 19 64.84 15.57 36.69
CA ALA A 19 63.87 14.50 36.45
C ALA A 19 62.61 14.66 37.33
N MET A 20 62.76 15.05 38.60
CA MET A 20 61.63 15.34 39.49
C MET A 20 60.83 16.56 39.04
N LEU A 21 61.51 17.62 38.56
CA LEU A 21 60.84 18.80 38.03
C LEU A 21 60.05 18.47 36.75
N GLY A 22 60.61 17.63 35.88
CA GLY A 22 59.92 17.13 34.69
C GLY A 22 58.70 16.28 35.03
N LEU A 23 58.79 15.43 36.05
CA LEU A 23 57.67 14.60 36.53
C LEU A 23 56.52 15.46 37.08
N VAL A 24 56.83 16.53 37.81
CA VAL A 24 55.83 17.47 38.34
C VAL A 24 55.15 18.26 37.21
N ALA A 25 55.90 18.68 36.18
CA ALA A 25 55.32 19.35 35.02
C ALA A 25 54.37 18.44 34.22
N LEU A 26 54.71 17.15 34.09
CA LEU A 26 53.85 16.14 33.45
C LEU A 26 52.57 15.89 34.25
N ALA A 27 52.64 15.87 35.58
CA ALA A 27 51.47 15.72 36.44
C ALA A 27 50.52 16.93 36.39
N ALA A 28 51.05 18.15 36.17
CA ALA A 28 50.25 19.36 36.03
C ALA A 28 49.57 19.53 34.65
N SER A 29 49.89 18.68 33.67
CA SER A 29 49.33 18.74 32.30
C SER A 29 47.97 18.05 32.16
N CYS A 30 47.50 17.33 33.18
CA CYS A 30 46.14 16.78 33.18
C CYS A 30 45.13 17.89 33.47
N THR A 31 44.66 18.55 32.41
CA THR A 31 43.46 19.38 32.48
C THR A 31 42.26 18.54 32.08
N ASN A 32 41.28 18.39 32.98
CA ASN A 32 40.00 17.77 32.67
C ASN A 32 39.15 18.79 31.92
N THR A 33 39.42 19.00 30.63
CA THR A 33 38.50 19.70 29.76
C THR A 33 37.38 18.73 29.40
N THR A 34 36.29 18.75 30.16
CA THR A 34 35.01 18.24 29.69
C THR A 34 34.72 18.93 28.37
N SER A 35 34.50 18.13 27.32
CA SER A 35 34.14 18.61 25.98
C SER A 35 33.02 19.64 26.11
N ASP A 36 33.40 20.89 25.88
CA ASP A 36 32.64 22.08 26.22
C ASP A 36 31.61 22.35 25.12
N ILE A 37 30.69 21.40 24.96
CA ILE A 37 29.55 21.53 24.06
C ILE A 37 28.54 22.43 24.77
N GLY A 38 28.59 23.74 24.47
CA GLY A 38 27.62 24.74 24.93
C GLY A 38 28.20 25.99 25.59
N VAL A 39 29.49 26.02 25.90
CA VAL A 39 30.13 27.26 26.38
C VAL A 39 30.45 28.19 25.22
N GLY A 40 30.11 29.47 25.36
CA GLY A 40 30.23 30.45 24.28
C GLY A 40 28.96 30.60 23.44
N LEU A 41 27.86 29.94 23.79
CA LEU A 41 26.56 30.46 23.41
C LEU A 41 26.44 31.85 24.07
N PRO A 42 26.22 32.92 23.30
CA PRO A 42 26.05 34.25 23.87
C PRO A 42 24.87 34.21 24.85
N ASP A 43 25.06 34.73 26.06
CA ASP A 43 23.94 35.07 26.92
C ASP A 43 22.99 35.97 26.14
N VAL A 44 21.68 35.82 26.38
CA VAL A 44 20.63 36.57 25.67
C VAL A 44 20.93 38.06 25.82
N ASN A 45 21.52 38.66 24.79
CA ASN A 45 22.03 40.02 24.83
C ASN A 45 21.48 40.76 23.61
N THR A 46 20.64 41.76 23.86
CA THR A 46 19.86 42.49 22.85
C THR A 46 20.72 43.19 21.81
N ASP A 47 21.99 43.47 22.11
CA ASP A 47 22.93 44.17 21.22
C ASP A 47 23.66 43.24 20.23
N THR A 48 23.73 41.93 20.51
CA THR A 48 24.36 40.93 19.61
C THR A 48 23.36 40.22 18.71
N GLY A 49 22.06 40.43 18.92
CA GLY A 49 20.99 39.83 18.12
C GLY A 49 20.88 38.30 18.27
N ALA A 50 21.54 37.73 19.27
CA ALA A 50 21.51 36.29 19.52
C ALA A 50 20.33 35.94 20.45
N PHE A 51 19.41 35.14 19.93
CA PHE A 51 18.24 34.66 20.67
C PHE A 51 18.38 33.16 20.93
N LEU A 52 18.36 32.77 22.20
CA LEU A 52 18.29 31.37 22.60
C LEU A 52 16.83 30.91 22.45
N ILE A 53 16.58 29.92 21.59
CA ILE A 53 15.25 29.33 21.40
C ILE A 53 15.27 27.94 22.02
N ASP A 54 14.73 27.82 23.24
CA ASP A 54 14.71 26.57 24.01
C ASP A 54 13.58 25.62 23.56
N THR A 55 12.47 26.15 23.03
CA THR A 55 11.29 25.35 22.68
C THR A 55 10.83 25.62 21.25
N LEU A 56 11.13 24.69 20.35
CA LEU A 56 10.69 24.75 18.96
C LEU A 56 9.41 23.90 18.81
N THR A 57 8.25 24.54 18.71
CA THR A 57 6.99 23.84 18.50
C THR A 57 6.83 23.51 17.02
N VAL A 58 7.21 22.28 16.62
CA VAL A 58 7.01 21.80 15.26
C VAL A 58 5.54 21.41 15.06
N ARG A 59 4.80 22.25 14.33
CA ARG A 59 3.45 21.91 13.87
C ARG A 59 3.55 21.12 12.57
N SER A 60 3.54 19.80 12.67
CA SER A 60 3.46 18.92 11.51
C SER A 60 2.00 18.58 11.21
N SER A 61 1.62 18.59 9.93
CA SER A 61 0.33 18.10 9.45
C SER A 61 0.56 17.12 8.31
N THR A 62 -0.25 16.06 8.26
CA THR A 62 -0.28 15.16 7.12
C THR A 62 -1.31 15.65 6.12
N VAL A 63 -0.87 16.04 4.93
CA VAL A 63 -1.77 16.33 3.81
C VAL A 63 -2.13 15.04 3.11
N LEU A 64 -3.42 14.82 2.82
CA LEU A 64 -3.84 13.70 1.99
C LEU A 64 -3.23 13.87 0.60
N ARG A 65 -2.36 12.92 0.21
CA ARG A 65 -1.84 12.86 -1.14
C ARG A 65 -2.99 12.61 -2.11
N ASP A 66 -2.97 13.31 -3.24
CA ASP A 66 -3.98 13.12 -4.29
C ASP A 66 -3.99 11.65 -4.76
N SER A 67 -5.11 11.26 -5.34
CA SER A 67 -5.33 9.95 -5.94
C SER A 67 -4.25 9.64 -7.00
N VAL A 68 -3.72 8.42 -6.97
CA VAL A 68 -2.69 7.93 -7.90
C VAL A 68 -3.39 7.25 -9.08
N PRO A 69 -2.91 7.41 -10.32
CA PRO A 69 -3.51 6.72 -11.46
C PRO A 69 -3.41 5.20 -11.25
N SER A 70 -4.56 4.53 -11.22
CA SER A 70 -4.69 3.10 -10.90
C SER A 70 -5.41 2.31 -12.00
N SER A 71 -5.41 2.86 -13.21
CA SER A 71 -6.10 2.32 -14.38
C SER A 71 -5.12 1.61 -15.31
N ASN A 72 -5.66 0.82 -16.26
CA ASN A 72 -4.88 0.09 -17.27
C ASN A 72 -3.90 -0.96 -16.71
N SER A 73 -4.19 -1.48 -15.51
CA SER A 73 -3.48 -2.64 -14.96
C SER A 73 -3.98 -3.93 -15.63
N PRO A 74 -3.09 -4.84 -16.08
CA PRO A 74 -3.49 -6.17 -16.56
C PRO A 74 -3.86 -7.12 -15.41
N TYR A 75 -3.76 -6.65 -14.17
CA TYR A 75 -4.06 -7.41 -12.96
C TYR A 75 -5.19 -6.78 -12.18
N LEU A 76 -6.08 -7.63 -11.68
CA LEU A 76 -7.11 -7.28 -10.72
C LEU A 76 -6.71 -7.84 -9.36
N TYR A 77 -6.84 -7.05 -8.31
CA TYR A 77 -6.62 -7.48 -6.93
C TYR A 77 -7.93 -7.46 -6.15
N VAL A 78 -8.17 -8.53 -5.39
CA VAL A 78 -9.32 -8.64 -4.50
C VAL A 78 -8.93 -9.33 -3.21
N GLY A 79 -9.47 -8.86 -2.10
CA GLY A 79 -9.24 -9.46 -0.79
C GLY A 79 -9.01 -8.39 0.28
N GLN A 80 -8.95 -8.84 1.51
CA GLN A 80 -8.68 -7.99 2.67
C GLN A 80 -7.72 -8.71 3.60
N TYR A 81 -6.76 -7.97 4.14
CA TYR A 81 -5.78 -8.47 5.10
C TYR A 81 -5.39 -7.35 6.06
N THR A 82 -5.24 -7.69 7.33
CA THR A 82 -4.76 -6.75 8.35
C THR A 82 -3.28 -7.01 8.57
N ASP A 83 -2.44 -6.13 8.02
CA ASP A 83 -1.00 -6.21 8.19
C ASP A 83 -0.58 -5.58 9.54
N PRO A 84 0.33 -6.19 10.31
CA PRO A 84 0.77 -5.66 11.61
C PRO A 84 1.44 -4.28 11.55
N VAL A 85 1.99 -3.89 10.40
CA VAL A 85 2.75 -2.65 10.21
C VAL A 85 1.88 -1.58 9.56
N VAL A 86 1.22 -1.90 8.44
CA VAL A 86 0.45 -0.91 7.65
C VAL A 86 -1.04 -0.89 7.99
N GLY A 87 -1.52 -1.84 8.78
CA GLY A 87 -2.92 -1.94 9.20
C GLY A 87 -3.81 -2.62 8.16
N LYS A 88 -5.09 -2.25 8.14
CA LYS A 88 -6.11 -2.89 7.30
C LYS A 88 -5.95 -2.51 5.82
N LEU A 89 -5.61 -3.51 5.01
CA LEU A 89 -5.53 -3.41 3.56
C LEU A 89 -6.77 -4.03 2.93
N THR A 90 -7.38 -3.33 1.98
CA THR A 90 -8.55 -3.78 1.25
C THR A 90 -8.33 -3.55 -0.23
N ALA A 91 -8.21 -4.62 -1.01
CA ALA A 91 -8.06 -4.57 -2.45
C ALA A 91 -9.43 -4.73 -3.12
N ARG A 92 -9.77 -3.79 -4.01
CA ARG A 92 -10.98 -3.81 -4.83
C ARG A 92 -10.58 -3.46 -6.24
N SER A 93 -11.20 -4.08 -7.23
CA SER A 93 -10.88 -3.83 -8.63
C SER A 93 -12.14 -3.63 -9.44
N ALA A 94 -12.10 -2.70 -10.39
CA ALA A 94 -13.14 -2.52 -11.39
C ALA A 94 -12.57 -2.78 -12.78
N PHE A 95 -13.39 -3.35 -13.65
CA PHE A 95 -13.01 -3.69 -15.02
C PHE A 95 -14.22 -3.63 -15.94
N ARG A 96 -13.95 -3.48 -17.23
CA ARG A 96 -14.95 -3.52 -18.30
C ARG A 96 -14.93 -4.87 -18.99
N LEU A 97 -16.06 -5.25 -19.55
CA LEU A 97 -16.14 -6.40 -20.42
C LEU A 97 -15.89 -5.95 -21.85
N ALA A 98 -14.97 -6.61 -22.53
CA ALA A 98 -14.79 -6.46 -23.96
C ALA A 98 -15.77 -7.38 -24.68
N LEU A 99 -16.49 -6.83 -25.65
CA LEU A 99 -17.35 -7.57 -26.53
C LEU A 99 -16.54 -7.96 -27.78
N PRO A 100 -16.14 -9.23 -27.95
CA PRO A 100 -15.31 -9.64 -29.10
C PRO A 100 -16.05 -9.51 -30.44
N GLY A 101 -17.38 -9.44 -30.41
CA GLY A 101 -18.28 -9.19 -31.53
C GLY A 101 -19.72 -9.12 -31.03
N GLY A 102 -20.64 -8.62 -31.87
CA GLY A 102 -22.04 -8.42 -31.48
C GLY A 102 -22.66 -9.66 -30.82
N TYR A 103 -23.34 -9.45 -29.69
CA TYR A 103 -24.01 -10.52 -28.95
C TYR A 103 -25.40 -10.76 -29.52
N ALA A 104 -25.52 -11.74 -30.40
CA ALA A 104 -26.76 -12.16 -31.05
C ALA A 104 -27.11 -13.62 -30.66
N PRO A 105 -27.70 -13.86 -29.49
CA PRO A 105 -28.12 -15.19 -29.05
C PRO A 105 -29.33 -15.68 -29.86
N ASP A 106 -29.50 -17.01 -29.92
CA ASP A 106 -30.68 -17.65 -30.54
C ASP A 106 -32.00 -17.12 -29.92
N PRO A 107 -33.01 -16.75 -30.72
CA PRO A 107 -34.31 -16.30 -30.23
C PRO A 107 -35.00 -17.30 -29.27
N THR A 108 -34.72 -18.59 -29.40
CA THR A 108 -35.25 -19.67 -28.55
C THR A 108 -34.42 -19.95 -27.30
N ALA A 109 -33.21 -19.39 -27.18
CA ALA A 109 -32.31 -19.64 -26.06
C ALA A 109 -32.96 -19.27 -24.72
N ILE A 110 -32.72 -20.06 -23.68
CA ILE A 110 -33.18 -19.78 -22.31
C ILE A 110 -31.95 -19.71 -21.42
N CYS A 111 -31.86 -18.65 -20.60
CA CYS A 111 -30.79 -18.52 -19.61
C CYS A 111 -31.13 -19.40 -18.41
N ASP A 112 -30.33 -20.45 -18.20
CA ASP A 112 -30.38 -21.34 -17.04
C ASP A 112 -29.41 -20.89 -15.93
N SER A 113 -28.19 -20.49 -16.31
CA SER A 113 -27.21 -19.94 -15.37
C SER A 113 -26.27 -18.93 -16.03
N ILE A 114 -25.64 -18.11 -15.20
CA ILE A 114 -24.59 -17.18 -15.61
C ILE A 114 -23.45 -17.24 -14.58
N THR A 115 -22.21 -17.21 -15.05
CA THR A 115 -21.03 -17.31 -14.19
C THR A 115 -19.91 -16.44 -14.72
N LEU A 116 -19.36 -15.60 -13.86
CA LEU A 116 -18.14 -14.86 -14.14
C LEU A 116 -16.94 -15.77 -13.84
N ILE A 117 -16.06 -15.96 -14.81
CA ILE A 117 -14.87 -16.80 -14.69
C ILE A 117 -13.64 -15.90 -14.71
N LEU A 118 -12.86 -15.92 -13.64
CA LEU A 118 -11.62 -15.17 -13.49
C LEU A 118 -10.47 -16.15 -13.29
N LYS A 119 -9.26 -15.79 -13.75
CA LYS A 119 -8.07 -16.63 -13.60
C LYS A 119 -7.15 -16.05 -12.52
N PRO A 120 -7.01 -16.71 -11.36
CA PRO A 120 -6.02 -16.28 -10.38
C PRO A 120 -4.60 -16.37 -10.94
N ASN A 121 -3.78 -15.36 -10.67
CA ASN A 121 -2.35 -15.39 -10.93
C ASN A 121 -1.59 -15.94 -9.70
N SER A 122 -0.26 -15.84 -9.70
CA SER A 122 0.59 -16.27 -8.57
C SER A 122 0.65 -15.29 -7.39
N TYR A 123 0.13 -14.06 -7.55
CA TYR A 123 0.24 -13.02 -6.53
C TYR A 123 -0.68 -13.29 -5.33
N ARG A 124 -0.09 -13.38 -4.14
CA ARG A 124 -0.78 -13.58 -2.86
C ARG A 124 -0.11 -12.70 -1.81
N TYR A 125 -0.91 -11.97 -1.04
CA TYR A 125 -0.41 -11.16 0.07
C TYR A 125 -1.34 -11.26 1.29
N GLY A 126 -0.81 -11.75 2.41
CA GLY A 126 -1.57 -12.05 3.63
C GLY A 126 -1.56 -13.54 3.99
N ASP A 127 -2.55 -13.97 4.78
CA ASP A 127 -2.61 -15.34 5.32
C ASP A 127 -3.39 -16.29 4.39
N THR A 128 -2.65 -17.10 3.63
CA THR A 128 -3.21 -18.07 2.67
C THR A 128 -3.80 -19.32 3.33
N THR A 129 -3.60 -19.50 4.63
CA THR A 129 -4.14 -20.63 5.40
C THR A 129 -5.60 -20.39 5.80
N LYS A 130 -6.02 -19.13 5.91
CA LYS A 130 -7.41 -18.75 6.16
C LYS A 130 -8.30 -19.04 4.96
N THR A 131 -9.53 -19.45 5.25
CA THR A 131 -10.55 -19.64 4.23
C THR A 131 -11.18 -18.28 3.93
N GLN A 132 -10.99 -17.80 2.71
CA GLN A 132 -11.51 -16.53 2.19
C GLN A 132 -12.40 -16.83 0.99
N ALA A 133 -13.51 -16.14 0.89
CA ALA A 133 -14.64 -16.82 0.28
C ALA A 133 -15.62 -15.96 -0.48
N LEU A 134 -15.61 -14.67 -0.18
CA LEU A 134 -16.77 -13.87 -0.47
C LEU A 134 -16.24 -12.70 -1.28
N VAL A 135 -16.05 -12.99 -2.57
CA VAL A 135 -15.84 -11.98 -3.59
C VAL A 135 -17.22 -11.56 -4.05
N GLU A 136 -17.63 -10.38 -3.67
CA GLU A 136 -18.87 -9.79 -4.13
C GLU A 136 -18.63 -9.18 -5.52
N VAL A 137 -19.58 -9.39 -6.42
CA VAL A 137 -19.55 -8.83 -7.77
C VAL A 137 -20.61 -7.77 -7.85
N HIS A 138 -20.20 -6.52 -8.03
CA HIS A 138 -21.08 -5.37 -8.12
C HIS A 138 -21.08 -4.79 -9.53
N LYS A 139 -22.19 -4.19 -9.96
CA LYS A 139 -22.21 -3.32 -11.14
C LYS A 139 -21.50 -2.01 -10.86
N LEU A 140 -20.66 -1.56 -11.78
CA LEU A 140 -20.07 -0.22 -11.73
C LEU A 140 -21.16 0.84 -11.94
N SER A 141 -21.13 1.90 -11.14
CA SER A 141 -22.05 3.03 -11.28
C SER A 141 -21.81 3.77 -12.59
N ARG A 142 -22.90 4.16 -13.27
CA ARG A 142 -22.86 4.99 -14.48
C ARG A 142 -22.22 6.36 -14.25
N ASN A 143 -22.22 6.85 -13.02
CA ASN A 143 -21.66 8.15 -12.68
C ASN A 143 -20.13 8.12 -12.55
N THR A 144 -19.52 6.93 -12.48
CA THR A 144 -18.07 6.74 -12.37
C THR A 144 -17.59 5.69 -13.39
N PRO A 145 -17.75 5.95 -14.70
CA PRO A 145 -17.31 5.01 -15.72
C PRO A 145 -15.79 4.94 -15.79
N ILE A 146 -15.25 3.75 -16.12
CA ILE A 146 -13.83 3.59 -16.40
C ILE A 146 -13.53 4.24 -17.75
N SER A 147 -12.69 5.28 -17.76
CA SER A 147 -12.29 5.98 -18.98
C SER A 147 -11.40 5.10 -19.86
N THR A 148 -11.63 5.12 -21.18
CA THR A 148 -10.78 4.45 -22.18
C THR A 148 -9.62 5.31 -22.66
N THR A 149 -9.73 6.63 -22.54
CA THR A 149 -8.79 7.60 -23.13
C THR A 149 -7.96 8.33 -22.09
N LYS A 150 -8.40 8.33 -20.83
CA LYS A 150 -7.74 9.03 -19.73
C LYS A 150 -7.44 8.07 -18.59
N TYR A 151 -6.38 8.38 -17.84
CA TYR A 151 -6.15 7.71 -16.57
C TYR A 151 -7.36 7.90 -15.66
N SER A 152 -7.84 6.78 -15.12
CA SER A 152 -8.78 6.77 -14.01
C SER A 152 -8.02 6.61 -12.69
N TYR A 153 -8.56 7.25 -11.66
CA TYR A 153 -7.99 7.34 -10.32
C TYR A 153 -9.01 6.79 -9.33
N VAL A 154 -8.57 5.99 -8.37
CA VAL A 154 -9.43 5.50 -7.31
C VAL A 154 -8.76 5.74 -5.96
N ALA A 155 -9.39 6.58 -5.15
CA ALA A 155 -9.00 6.81 -3.77
C ALA A 155 -10.24 6.82 -2.87
N PRO A 156 -10.26 6.08 -1.74
CA PRO A 156 -11.45 5.95 -0.90
C PRO A 156 -12.10 7.27 -0.44
N ARG A 157 -11.31 8.35 -0.31
CA ARG A 157 -11.78 9.65 0.20
C ARG A 157 -11.91 10.75 -0.87
N LEU A 158 -11.18 10.66 -1.97
CA LEU A 158 -11.14 11.73 -3.00
C LEU A 158 -11.94 11.34 -4.23
N THR A 159 -11.67 10.14 -4.75
CA THR A 159 -12.26 9.60 -5.98
C THR A 159 -12.74 8.17 -5.69
N PRO A 160 -13.81 8.01 -4.88
CA PRO A 160 -14.27 6.68 -4.52
C PRO A 160 -14.75 5.94 -5.78
N MET A 161 -14.44 4.65 -5.85
CA MET A 161 -14.95 3.78 -6.91
C MET A 161 -16.46 3.66 -6.73
N GLY A 162 -17.23 4.25 -7.64
CA GLY A 162 -18.68 4.24 -7.55
C GLY A 162 -19.23 2.88 -7.95
N TYR A 163 -19.69 2.13 -6.96
CA TYR A 163 -20.63 1.02 -7.14
C TYR A 163 -21.76 1.25 -6.15
N ASP A 164 -22.98 0.93 -6.54
CA ASP A 164 -24.15 1.19 -5.70
C ASP A 164 -24.30 0.04 -4.70
N SER A 165 -23.64 0.08 -3.54
CA SER A 165 -23.79 -1.00 -2.53
C SER A 165 -25.19 -1.09 -1.91
N THR A 166 -26.11 -0.16 -2.18
CA THR A 166 -27.43 -0.09 -1.53
C THR A 166 -28.57 -0.57 -2.43
N HIS A 167 -28.40 -0.57 -3.76
CA HIS A 167 -29.37 -1.17 -4.66
C HIS A 167 -29.29 -2.70 -4.68
N VAL A 168 -30.43 -3.36 -4.54
CA VAL A 168 -30.54 -4.83 -4.63
C VAL A 168 -30.08 -5.38 -5.99
N ASP A 169 -30.20 -4.59 -7.06
CA ASP A 169 -29.82 -4.96 -8.43
C ASP A 169 -28.32 -4.74 -8.76
N SER A 170 -27.54 -4.19 -7.82
CA SER A 170 -26.12 -3.91 -8.01
C SER A 170 -25.23 -5.10 -7.67
N LEU A 171 -25.54 -5.84 -6.60
CA LEU A 171 -24.87 -7.04 -6.17
C LEU A 171 -25.35 -8.19 -7.05
N LEU A 172 -24.48 -8.64 -7.94
CA LEU A 172 -24.80 -9.61 -8.97
C LEU A 172 -24.64 -11.06 -8.52
N ASN A 173 -24.19 -11.33 -7.30
CA ASN A 173 -24.07 -12.68 -6.77
C ASN A 173 -24.72 -12.82 -5.39
N SER A 174 -25.78 -12.04 -5.15
CA SER A 174 -26.48 -11.97 -3.86
C SER A 174 -27.15 -13.29 -3.47
N ASN A 175 -27.69 -14.02 -4.45
CA ASN A 175 -28.41 -15.28 -4.20
C ASN A 175 -27.50 -16.50 -4.27
N HIS A 176 -26.21 -16.31 -4.49
CA HIS A 176 -25.25 -17.39 -4.61
C HIS A 176 -24.32 -17.44 -3.41
N VAL A 177 -24.06 -18.65 -2.92
CA VAL A 177 -22.98 -18.87 -1.97
C VAL A 177 -21.67 -18.61 -2.71
N ALA A 178 -21.01 -17.50 -2.39
CA ALA A 178 -19.71 -17.20 -2.96
C ALA A 178 -18.72 -18.35 -2.64
N PRO A 179 -17.85 -18.72 -3.59
CA PRO A 179 -16.98 -19.88 -3.43
C PRO A 179 -16.01 -19.69 -2.27
N ARG A 180 -16.20 -20.45 -1.19
CA ARG A 180 -15.31 -20.43 -0.01
C ARG A 180 -14.09 -21.31 -0.23
N GLY A 181 -12.89 -20.77 -0.07
CA GLY A 181 -11.67 -21.55 -0.23
C GLY A 181 -10.43 -20.90 0.37
N ARG A 182 -9.37 -21.69 0.53
CA ARG A 182 -8.04 -21.13 0.82
C ARG A 182 -7.44 -20.62 -0.48
N ALA A 183 -6.66 -19.55 -0.42
CA ALA A 183 -6.01 -18.93 -1.58
C ALA A 183 -4.83 -19.77 -2.12
N ARG A 184 -5.08 -21.04 -2.44
CA ARG A 184 -4.06 -22.02 -2.83
C ARG A 184 -3.50 -21.69 -4.22
N PRO A 185 -2.19 -21.91 -4.45
CA PRO A 185 -1.59 -21.81 -5.78
C PRO A 185 -2.20 -22.76 -6.82
N SER A 186 -2.82 -23.86 -6.37
CA SER A 186 -3.45 -24.86 -7.24
C SER A 186 -4.77 -24.40 -7.86
N ILE A 187 -5.36 -23.29 -7.41
CA ILE A 187 -6.63 -22.77 -7.97
C ILE A 187 -6.32 -22.12 -9.32
N ARG A 188 -6.75 -22.77 -10.39
CA ARG A 188 -6.56 -22.29 -11.77
C ARG A 188 -7.68 -21.38 -12.27
N THR A 189 -8.87 -21.51 -11.71
CA THR A 189 -10.05 -20.75 -12.12
C THR A 189 -10.89 -20.39 -10.89
N LEU A 190 -11.37 -19.15 -10.85
CA LEU A 190 -12.33 -18.64 -9.89
C LEU A 190 -13.65 -18.47 -10.62
N ARG A 191 -14.66 -19.26 -10.24
CA ARG A 191 -15.99 -19.22 -10.83
C ARG A 191 -16.94 -18.54 -9.86
N LEU A 192 -17.43 -17.37 -10.23
CA LEU A 192 -18.35 -16.56 -9.45
C LEU A 192 -19.74 -16.66 -10.11
N PRO A 193 -20.63 -17.54 -9.61
CA PRO A 193 -21.99 -17.61 -10.12
C PRO A 193 -22.70 -16.27 -9.88
N LEU A 194 -23.44 -15.80 -10.89
CA LEU A 194 -24.18 -14.55 -10.83
C LEU A 194 -25.69 -14.82 -10.84
N ASP A 195 -26.45 -13.86 -10.34
CA ASP A 195 -27.89 -13.90 -10.21
C ASP A 195 -28.56 -14.09 -11.57
N LEU A 196 -29.44 -15.09 -11.63
CA LEU A 196 -30.14 -15.48 -12.86
C LEU A 196 -30.95 -14.33 -13.48
N ALA A 197 -31.47 -13.42 -12.66
CA ALA A 197 -32.18 -12.22 -13.12
C ALA A 197 -31.30 -11.36 -14.03
N PHE A 198 -30.01 -11.19 -13.69
CA PHE A 198 -29.06 -10.47 -14.52
C PHE A 198 -28.79 -11.20 -15.84
N GLY A 199 -28.59 -12.51 -15.80
CA GLY A 199 -28.38 -13.33 -17.00
C GLY A 199 -29.58 -13.30 -17.96
N ARG A 200 -30.81 -13.39 -17.44
CA ARG A 200 -32.05 -13.27 -18.23
C ARG A 200 -32.19 -11.90 -18.87
N ARG A 201 -31.87 -10.82 -18.14
CA ARG A 201 -31.87 -9.45 -18.70
C ARG A 201 -30.83 -9.31 -19.82
N LEU A 202 -29.60 -9.79 -19.62
CA LEU A 202 -28.55 -9.78 -20.64
C LEU A 202 -28.98 -10.55 -21.91
N LEU A 203 -29.53 -11.74 -21.74
CA LEU A 203 -30.05 -12.55 -22.85
C LEU A 203 -31.18 -11.84 -23.59
N SER A 204 -32.12 -11.23 -22.87
CA SER A 204 -33.24 -10.47 -23.48
C SER A 204 -32.77 -9.28 -24.30
N MET A 205 -31.72 -8.57 -23.84
CA MET A 205 -31.12 -7.45 -24.55
C MET A 205 -30.40 -7.91 -25.82
N GLY A 206 -29.70 -9.05 -25.75
CA GLY A 206 -29.09 -9.68 -26.93
C GLY A 206 -30.12 -10.06 -27.98
N LYS A 207 -31.22 -10.72 -27.58
CA LYS A 207 -32.32 -11.07 -28.50
C LYS A 207 -32.99 -9.85 -29.14
N ALA A 208 -33.03 -8.73 -28.43
CA ALA A 208 -33.55 -7.47 -28.94
C ALA A 208 -32.56 -6.71 -29.85
N GLY A 209 -31.38 -7.27 -30.13
CA GLY A 209 -30.34 -6.62 -30.94
C GLY A 209 -29.66 -5.43 -30.26
N ARG A 210 -29.84 -5.27 -28.95
CA ARG A 210 -29.36 -4.12 -28.16
C ARG A 210 -27.96 -4.31 -27.57
N LEU A 211 -27.21 -5.30 -28.02
CA LEU A 211 -25.84 -5.60 -27.60
C LEU A 211 -24.98 -5.91 -28.84
N SER A 212 -25.16 -5.13 -29.90
CA SER A 212 -24.52 -5.35 -31.20
C SER A 212 -23.12 -4.75 -31.25
N THR A 213 -22.88 -3.68 -30.50
CA THR A 213 -21.61 -2.96 -30.44
C THR A 213 -21.05 -2.89 -29.02
N GLN A 214 -19.76 -2.53 -28.90
CA GLN A 214 -19.12 -2.29 -27.61
C GLN A 214 -19.80 -1.14 -26.85
N ASP A 215 -20.20 -0.08 -27.57
CA ASP A 215 -20.89 1.07 -26.98
C ASP A 215 -22.26 0.69 -26.40
N ASP A 216 -22.99 -0.21 -27.06
CA ASP A 216 -24.26 -0.74 -26.52
C ASP A 216 -24.03 -1.50 -25.21
N LEU A 217 -22.97 -2.31 -25.15
CA LEU A 217 -22.60 -3.04 -23.95
C LEU A 217 -22.19 -2.09 -22.83
N ASP A 218 -21.37 -1.08 -23.11
CA ASP A 218 -20.92 -0.11 -22.11
C ASP A 218 -22.08 0.76 -21.58
N ALA A 219 -23.07 1.06 -22.43
CA ALA A 219 -24.28 1.78 -22.01
C ALA A 219 -25.17 0.96 -21.07
N TYR A 220 -25.27 -0.36 -21.32
CA TYR A 220 -26.01 -1.29 -20.48
C TYR A 220 -25.25 -1.67 -19.20
N LEU A 221 -23.95 -1.97 -19.33
CA LEU A 221 -23.05 -2.43 -18.29
C LEU A 221 -21.72 -1.64 -18.36
N PRO A 222 -21.62 -0.51 -17.63
CA PRO A 222 -20.41 0.32 -17.62
C PRO A 222 -19.15 -0.39 -17.12
N GLY A 223 -19.34 -1.49 -16.38
CA GLY A 223 -18.28 -2.31 -15.82
C GLY A 223 -18.77 -3.15 -14.65
N LEU A 224 -17.87 -3.98 -14.15
CA LEU A 224 -18.04 -4.78 -12.95
C LEU A 224 -16.98 -4.40 -11.92
N VAL A 225 -17.36 -4.52 -10.66
CA VAL A 225 -16.49 -4.29 -9.51
C VAL A 225 -16.44 -5.56 -8.68
N ILE A 226 -15.22 -6.01 -8.36
CA ILE A 226 -15.01 -7.11 -7.42
C ILE A 226 -14.50 -6.56 -6.10
N THR A 227 -15.17 -6.94 -5.02
CA THR A 227 -14.81 -6.53 -3.65
C THR A 227 -14.70 -7.74 -2.74
N PRO A 228 -13.84 -7.69 -1.71
CA PRO A 228 -13.95 -8.61 -0.60
C PRO A 228 -15.26 -8.30 0.14
N ALA A 229 -15.89 -9.33 0.67
CA ALA A 229 -17.09 -9.17 1.45
C ALA A 229 -16.85 -8.49 2.78
N ALA A 230 -17.95 -8.04 3.36
CA ALA A 230 -17.98 -7.60 4.75
C ALA A 230 -17.41 -8.69 5.68
N GLY A 231 -16.33 -8.35 6.38
CA GLY A 231 -15.70 -9.21 7.38
C GLY A 231 -14.73 -10.25 6.83
N ASP A 232 -14.47 -10.30 5.51
CA ASP A 232 -13.40 -11.16 4.98
C ASP A 232 -12.03 -10.65 5.47
N GLU A 233 -11.18 -11.58 5.92
CA GLU A 233 -9.83 -11.28 6.40
C GLU A 233 -8.92 -12.49 6.19
N GLY A 234 -8.22 -12.50 5.06
CA GLY A 234 -7.34 -13.59 4.67
C GLY A 234 -6.17 -13.07 3.86
N THR A 235 -6.26 -13.20 2.55
CA THR A 235 -5.22 -12.89 1.57
C THR A 235 -5.81 -12.04 0.46
N ILE A 236 -5.07 -11.03 0.05
CA ILE A 236 -5.26 -10.37 -1.25
C ILE A 236 -4.75 -11.30 -2.35
N ILE A 237 -5.63 -11.63 -3.30
CA ILE A 237 -5.30 -12.45 -4.46
C ILE A 237 -5.23 -11.58 -5.71
N GLY A 238 -4.22 -11.84 -6.55
CA GLY A 238 -4.18 -11.32 -7.90
C GLY A 238 -4.92 -12.22 -8.87
N LEU A 239 -5.61 -11.59 -9.82
CA LEU A 239 -6.33 -12.19 -10.92
C LEU A 239 -5.81 -11.58 -12.22
N SER A 240 -5.73 -12.38 -13.28
CA SER A 240 -5.52 -11.88 -14.63
C SER A 240 -6.81 -11.25 -15.13
N ALA A 241 -6.72 -10.02 -15.64
CA ALA A 241 -7.75 -9.40 -16.46
C ALA A 241 -7.73 -10.01 -17.87
#